data_AF-A0A067T3I0-F1
#
_entry.id   AF-A0A067T3I0-F1
#
_cell.length_a   1.000
_cell.length_b   1.000
_cell.length_c   1.000
_cell.angle_alpha   90.00
_cell.angle_beta   90.00
_cell.angle_gamma   90.00
#
_symmetry.space_group_name_H-M   'P 1'
#
loop_
_entity.id
_entity.type
_entity.pdbx_description
1 polymer ?
#
loop_
_entity_poly.entity_id
_entity_poly.type
_entity_poly.pdbx_seq_one_letter_code
_entity_poly.pdbx_strand_id
1 'polypeptide(L)'
;MTSLYMSPLRRILQHLKYTKEWNLLIEPDPREFNGYKRRGPEPIYPEYYICLESERPFLHGPTLAHASNLSAWAGGIEKCKSPASPNRSDWIRVVDTGEARTLPGRKVGDVLVEILQEFPRFDMRSEKGIEQAINHIMDGICSVAMTQELDDDLLNGPYKGEDEDDSED
;
A
#
# COMPACT_ATOMS: atom_id res chain seq x y z
N MET A 1 23.87 -4.72 18.63
CA MET A 1 22.94 -3.71 18.06
C MET A 1 21.76 -4.47 17.51
N THR A 2 20.62 -4.42 18.19
CA THR A 2 19.38 -5.04 17.74
C THR A 2 18.96 -4.35 16.45
N SER A 3 19.00 -5.06 15.32
CA SER A 3 18.28 -4.64 14.12
C SER A 3 16.82 -4.53 14.54
N LEU A 4 16.33 -3.31 14.73
CA LEU A 4 14.91 -3.04 14.87
C LEU A 4 14.30 -3.47 13.54
N TYR A 5 13.73 -4.68 13.50
CA TYR A 5 12.96 -5.17 12.37
C TYR A 5 11.81 -4.17 12.15
N MET A 6 12.03 -3.19 11.27
CA MET A 6 10.96 -2.34 10.77
C MET A 6 10.06 -3.21 9.90
N SER A 7 8.74 -3.06 10.08
CA SER A 7 7.81 -3.71 9.16
C SER A 7 8.05 -3.23 7.73
N PRO A 8 7.82 -4.09 6.73
CA PRO A 8 7.93 -3.74 5.32
C PRO A 8 7.20 -2.45 4.94
N LEU A 9 5.96 -2.32 5.43
CA LEU A 9 5.13 -1.14 5.24
C LEU A 9 5.78 0.12 5.83
N ARG A 10 6.32 0.04 7.05
CA ARG A 10 6.98 1.19 7.67
C ARG A 10 8.20 1.61 6.87
N ARG A 11 8.97 0.65 6.34
CA ARG A 11 10.15 0.91 5.52
C ARG A 11 9.79 1.71 4.27
N ILE A 12 8.80 1.28 3.48
CA ILE A 12 8.40 2.01 2.28
C ILE A 12 7.81 3.39 2.63
N LEU A 13 7.05 3.49 3.71
CA LEU A 13 6.44 4.76 4.14
C LEU A 13 7.48 5.80 4.62
N GLN A 14 8.67 5.37 5.08
CA GLN A 14 9.77 6.30 5.35
C GLN A 14 10.20 7.07 4.10
N HIS A 15 9.93 6.54 2.90
CA HIS A 15 10.27 7.23 1.67
C HIS A 15 9.53 8.58 1.55
N LEU A 16 8.35 8.76 2.17
CA LEU A 16 7.61 10.04 2.18
C LEU A 16 8.44 11.23 2.67
N LYS A 17 9.51 10.98 3.42
CA LYS A 17 10.48 12.00 3.87
C LYS A 17 11.29 12.62 2.73
N TYR A 18 11.40 11.96 1.58
CA TYR A 18 12.04 12.51 0.41
C TYR A 18 11.12 13.52 -0.28
N THR A 19 11.68 14.64 -0.73
CA THR A 19 10.88 15.65 -1.41
C THR A 19 10.56 15.24 -2.85
N LYS A 20 9.33 14.85 -3.12
CA LYS A 20 8.79 14.58 -4.45
C LYS A 20 7.25 14.57 -4.44
N GLU A 21 6.68 14.34 -5.61
CA GLU A 21 5.28 13.95 -5.72
C GLU A 21 5.11 12.47 -5.33
N TRP A 22 4.08 12.21 -4.54
CA TRP A 22 3.77 10.89 -4.01
C TRP A 22 2.39 10.47 -4.45
N ASN A 23 2.32 9.28 -5.05
CA ASN A 23 1.08 8.57 -5.29
C ASN A 23 1.07 7.33 -4.40
N LEU A 24 0.10 7.28 -3.48
CA LEU A 24 -0.23 6.05 -2.78
C LEU A 24 -1.17 5.23 -3.66
N LEU A 25 -0.75 4.02 -3.98
CA LEU A 25 -1.45 3.11 -4.88
C LEU A 25 -1.92 1.91 -4.11
N ILE A 26 -3.15 1.49 -4.40
CA ILE A 26 -3.74 0.29 -3.83
C ILE A 26 -4.35 -0.53 -4.97
N GLU A 27 -3.97 -1.80 -5.04
CA GLU A 27 -4.53 -2.77 -5.98
C GLU A 27 -4.95 -4.05 -5.26
N PRO A 28 -6.12 -4.63 -5.55
CA PRO A 28 -7.18 -4.09 -6.41
C PRO A 28 -7.92 -2.93 -5.73
N ASP A 29 -8.82 -2.22 -6.45
CA ASP A 29 -9.58 -1.11 -5.87
C ASP A 29 -10.43 -1.60 -4.67
N PRO A 30 -10.18 -1.11 -3.44
CA PRO A 30 -10.92 -1.57 -2.26
C PRO A 30 -12.38 -1.13 -2.22
N ARG A 31 -12.82 -0.22 -3.10
CA ARG A 31 -14.22 0.21 -3.27
C ARG A 31 -14.99 -0.68 -4.22
N GLU A 32 -14.31 -1.26 -5.20
CA GLU A 32 -14.92 -2.06 -6.27
C GLU A 32 -14.71 -3.56 -6.07
N PHE A 33 -13.67 -3.93 -5.32
CA PHE A 33 -13.26 -5.31 -5.14
C PHE A 33 -13.06 -5.68 -3.67
N ASN A 34 -13.47 -6.89 -3.30
CA ASN A 34 -13.37 -7.40 -1.93
C ASN A 34 -12.01 -8.07 -1.61
N GLY A 35 -10.96 -7.72 -2.35
CA GLY A 35 -9.61 -8.30 -2.24
C GLY A 35 -9.46 -9.65 -2.96
N TYR A 36 -8.23 -9.99 -3.38
CA TYR A 36 -7.97 -11.26 -4.04
C TYR A 36 -8.11 -12.39 -3.02
N LYS A 37 -8.55 -13.55 -3.48
CA LYS A 37 -8.74 -14.73 -2.64
C LYS A 37 -7.69 -15.76 -2.99
N ARG A 38 -6.76 -16.03 -2.06
CA ARG A 38 -5.74 -17.07 -2.28
C ARG A 38 -6.42 -18.43 -2.46
N ARG A 39 -6.14 -19.11 -3.58
CA ARG A 39 -6.51 -20.52 -3.78
C ARG A 39 -5.41 -21.39 -3.17
N GLY A 40 -5.76 -22.25 -2.19
CA GLY A 40 -4.80 -23.14 -1.54
C GLY A 40 -5.39 -23.87 -0.33
N PRO A 41 -4.61 -24.71 0.36
CA PRO A 41 -5.05 -25.43 1.58
C PRO A 41 -5.19 -24.51 2.81
N GLU A 42 -4.68 -23.28 2.71
CA GLU A 42 -4.80 -22.24 3.75
C GLU A 42 -6.16 -21.51 3.64
N PRO A 43 -6.59 -20.82 4.71
CA PRO A 43 -7.85 -20.10 4.68
C PRO A 43 -7.84 -19.01 3.59
N ILE A 44 -9.00 -18.83 2.96
CA ILE A 44 -9.18 -17.87 1.89
C ILE A 44 -9.34 -16.48 2.50
N TYR A 45 -8.26 -15.70 2.42
CA TYR A 45 -8.21 -14.34 2.94
C TYR A 45 -8.16 -13.31 1.81
N PRO A 46 -8.93 -12.21 1.90
CA PRO A 46 -8.75 -11.03 1.06
C PRO A 46 -7.32 -10.49 1.13
N GLU A 47 -6.73 -10.23 -0.03
CA GLU A 47 -5.44 -9.56 -0.14
C GLU A 47 -5.49 -8.34 -1.07
N TYR A 48 -4.68 -7.35 -0.70
CA TYR A 48 -4.43 -6.10 -1.42
C TYR A 48 -2.93 -5.86 -1.51
N TYR A 49 -2.54 -4.93 -2.36
CA TYR A 49 -1.16 -4.57 -2.64
C TYR A 49 -1.03 -3.06 -2.57
N ILE A 50 -0.02 -2.57 -1.87
CA ILE A 50 0.22 -1.14 -1.67
C ILE A 50 1.58 -0.76 -2.24
N CYS A 51 1.65 0.37 -2.92
CA CYS A 51 2.91 0.95 -3.41
C CYS A 51 2.92 2.47 -3.22
N LEU A 52 4.12 3.05 -3.10
CA LEU A 52 4.37 4.49 -3.17
C LEU A 52 5.14 4.79 -4.46
N GLU A 53 4.43 5.21 -5.51
CA GLU A 53 5.05 5.54 -6.80
C GLU A 53 5.11 7.05 -7.03
N SER A 54 6.08 7.49 -7.83
CA SER A 54 6.18 8.89 -8.25
C SER A 54 5.73 9.18 -9.69
N GLU A 55 5.95 8.32 -10.69
CA GLU A 55 5.91 8.84 -12.08
C GLU A 55 5.61 7.81 -13.20
N ARG A 56 4.58 6.95 -13.12
CA ARG A 56 4.20 6.12 -14.28
C ARG A 56 2.74 6.22 -14.68
N PRO A 57 2.44 6.14 -16.00
CA PRO A 57 1.10 5.84 -16.46
C PRO A 57 0.80 4.38 -16.11
N PHE A 58 -0.23 4.19 -15.29
CA PHE A 58 -0.68 2.87 -14.90
C PHE A 58 -1.33 2.14 -16.07
N LEU A 59 -0.98 0.86 -16.26
CA LEU A 59 -1.56 -0.01 -17.30
C LEU A 59 -3.03 -0.35 -17.02
N HIS A 60 -3.45 -0.32 -15.75
CA HIS A 60 -4.81 -0.52 -15.27
C HIS A 60 -5.09 0.60 -14.25
N GLY A 61 -6.25 1.24 -14.27
CA GLY A 61 -6.55 2.41 -13.42
C GLY A 61 -6.54 2.03 -11.93
N PRO A 62 -5.44 2.22 -11.18
CA PRO A 62 -5.37 1.84 -9.79
C PRO A 62 -6.08 2.91 -8.97
N THR A 63 -6.58 2.54 -7.80
CA THR A 63 -7.07 3.55 -6.86
C THR A 63 -5.88 4.30 -6.29
N LEU A 64 -5.80 5.58 -6.62
CA LEU A 64 -4.68 6.43 -6.26
C LEU A 64 -5.10 7.55 -5.32
N ALA A 65 -4.22 7.87 -4.39
CA ALA A 65 -4.27 9.09 -3.61
C ALA A 65 -2.96 9.86 -3.81
N HIS A 66 -3.07 11.11 -4.25
CA HIS A 66 -1.91 11.95 -4.54
C HIS A 66 -1.63 12.92 -3.39
N ALA A 67 -0.36 13.09 -3.05
CA ALA A 67 0.12 14.13 -2.15
C ALA A 67 1.50 14.64 -2.60
N SER A 68 1.79 15.91 -2.32
CA SER A 68 3.07 16.52 -2.71
C SER A 68 3.69 17.27 -1.55
N ASN A 69 4.99 17.03 -1.33
CA ASN A 69 5.81 17.79 -0.40
C ASN A 69 6.82 18.71 -1.11
N LEU A 70 6.61 18.97 -2.41
CA LEU A 70 7.36 19.99 -3.12
C LEU A 70 7.06 21.35 -2.47
N SER A 71 8.08 21.95 -1.86
CA SER A 71 8.03 23.36 -1.51
C SER A 71 8.26 24.18 -2.78
N ALA A 72 7.46 25.22 -2.99
CA ALA A 72 7.82 26.28 -3.91
C ALA A 72 9.14 26.87 -3.41
N TRP A 73 10.19 26.73 -4.22
CA TRP A 73 11.55 27.24 -4.07
C TRP A 73 11.72 28.38 -3.04
N ALA A 74 12.35 28.07 -1.90
CA ALA A 74 12.96 29.07 -1.03
C ALA A 74 14.23 28.48 -0.40
N GLY A 75 15.33 28.51 -1.15
CA GLY A 75 16.69 28.52 -0.61
C GLY A 75 17.14 27.32 0.24
N GLY A 76 17.80 26.37 -0.42
CA GLY A 76 18.98 25.73 0.17
C GLY A 76 18.74 24.65 1.21
N ILE A 77 18.39 23.44 0.76
CA ILE A 77 18.89 22.20 1.36
C ILE A 77 19.19 21.26 0.17
N GLU A 78 20.42 20.79 0.03
CA GLU A 78 20.78 19.73 -0.91
C GLU A 78 19.93 18.48 -0.59
N LYS A 79 19.01 18.16 -1.48
CA LYS A 79 18.05 17.05 -1.29
C LYS A 79 18.65 15.75 -1.80
N CYS A 80 18.53 14.69 -0.98
CA CYS A 80 18.85 13.33 -1.39
C CYS A 80 18.15 13.02 -2.72
N LYS A 81 18.92 12.51 -3.69
CA LYS A 81 18.43 12.11 -5.01
C LYS A 81 17.16 11.27 -4.87
N SER A 82 16.18 11.54 -5.72
CA SER A 82 14.94 10.78 -5.84
C SER A 82 15.24 9.28 -5.78
N PRO A 83 14.50 8.48 -5.01
CA PRO A 83 14.63 7.03 -5.13
C PRO A 83 14.35 6.64 -6.59
N ALA A 84 15.07 5.65 -7.08
CA ALA A 84 14.84 5.09 -8.40
C ALA A 84 13.35 4.70 -8.55
N SER A 85 12.85 4.71 -9.79
CA SER A 85 11.52 4.20 -10.14
C SER A 85 11.25 2.88 -9.42
N PRO A 86 10.02 2.62 -8.93
CA PRO A 86 9.76 1.48 -8.07
C PRO A 86 10.14 0.19 -8.79
N ASN A 87 10.90 -0.65 -8.10
CA ASN A 87 11.08 -2.03 -8.51
C ASN A 87 9.84 -2.82 -8.08
N ARG A 88 9.57 -3.96 -8.70
CA ARG A 88 8.44 -4.84 -8.35
C ARG A 88 8.44 -5.23 -6.86
N SER A 89 9.63 -5.23 -6.24
CA SER A 89 9.89 -5.43 -4.81
C SER A 89 9.37 -4.32 -3.87
N ASP A 90 8.92 -3.17 -4.40
CA ASP A 90 8.39 -2.06 -3.59
C ASP A 90 6.89 -2.22 -3.27
N TRP A 91 6.24 -3.23 -3.83
CA TRP A 91 4.86 -3.57 -3.49
C TRP A 91 4.80 -4.33 -2.16
N ILE A 92 3.94 -3.84 -1.28
CA ILE A 92 3.64 -4.47 -0.01
C ILE A 92 2.31 -5.20 -0.10
N ARG A 93 2.35 -6.51 0.09
CA ARG A 93 1.16 -7.35 0.23
C ARG A 93 0.52 -7.10 1.58
N VAL A 94 -0.79 -6.89 1.59
CA VAL A 94 -1.64 -6.68 2.76
C VAL A 94 -2.68 -7.79 2.79
N VAL A 95 -2.60 -8.65 3.80
CA VAL A 95 -3.48 -9.83 3.93
C VAL A 95 -4.38 -9.65 5.15
N ASP A 96 -5.69 -9.70 4.92
CA ASP A 96 -6.68 -9.79 5.99
C ASP A 96 -6.49 -11.14 6.71
N THR A 97 -6.20 -11.14 8.01
CA THR A 97 -6.00 -12.41 8.72
C THR A 97 -7.29 -12.96 9.33
N GLY A 98 -8.43 -12.29 9.15
CA GLY A 98 -9.69 -12.59 9.85
C GLY A 98 -9.66 -12.34 11.36
N GLU A 99 -8.47 -12.15 11.91
CA GLU A 99 -8.17 -11.80 13.30
C GLU A 99 -7.96 -10.29 13.40
N ALA A 100 -9.00 -9.48 13.19
CA ALA A 100 -8.92 -8.06 13.52
C ALA A 100 -8.52 -7.94 15.00
N ARG A 101 -7.27 -7.55 15.27
CA ARG A 101 -6.67 -7.65 16.62
C ARG A 101 -7.30 -6.68 17.62
N THR A 102 -8.00 -5.65 17.13
CA THR A 102 -8.45 -4.52 17.93
C THR A 102 -9.89 -4.07 17.64
N LEU A 103 -10.42 -4.28 16.42
CA LEU A 103 -11.77 -3.82 16.04
C LEU A 103 -12.54 -4.90 15.27
N PRO A 104 -13.38 -5.71 15.96
CA PRO A 104 -14.20 -6.72 15.32
C PRO A 104 -15.11 -6.11 14.25
N GLY A 105 -15.07 -6.64 13.03
CA GLY A 105 -15.94 -6.22 11.93
C GLY A 105 -15.41 -5.10 11.04
N ARG A 106 -14.26 -4.50 11.36
CA ARG A 106 -13.59 -3.55 10.46
C ARG A 106 -12.78 -4.32 9.42
N LYS A 107 -13.14 -4.19 8.13
CA LYS A 107 -12.47 -4.93 7.05
C LYS A 107 -11.24 -4.19 6.55
N VAL A 108 -10.29 -4.93 5.98
CA VAL A 108 -9.11 -4.34 5.34
C VAL A 108 -9.49 -3.34 4.26
N GLY A 109 -10.48 -3.67 3.41
CA GLY A 109 -10.96 -2.77 2.35
C GLY A 109 -11.39 -1.40 2.88
N ASP A 110 -12.17 -1.35 3.97
CA ASP A 110 -12.65 -0.10 4.57
C ASP A 110 -11.48 0.79 5.03
N VAL A 111 -10.49 0.19 5.70
CA VAL A 111 -9.28 0.88 6.15
C VAL A 111 -8.49 1.44 4.98
N LEU A 112 -8.34 0.68 3.90
CA LEU A 112 -7.64 1.13 2.69
C LEU A 112 -8.38 2.29 2.01
N VAL A 113 -9.71 2.28 1.99
CA VAL A 113 -10.52 3.40 1.50
C VAL A 113 -10.32 4.66 2.34
N GLU A 114 -10.35 4.54 3.67
CA GLU A 114 -10.10 5.66 4.57
C GLU A 114 -8.71 6.26 4.35
N ILE A 115 -7.69 5.41 4.27
CA ILE A 115 -6.31 5.83 3.98
C ILE A 115 -6.24 6.61 2.66
N LEU A 116 -6.86 6.12 1.59
CA LEU A 116 -6.89 6.83 0.30
C LEU A 116 -7.58 8.19 0.39
N GLN A 117 -8.60 8.34 1.22
CA GLN A 117 -9.31 9.61 1.41
C GLN A 117 -8.54 10.61 2.28
N GLU A 118 -7.82 10.12 3.28
CA GLU A 118 -7.06 10.95 4.23
C GLU A 118 -5.66 11.30 3.73
N PHE A 119 -5.04 10.45 2.91
CA PHE A 119 -3.67 10.63 2.45
C PHE A 119 -3.38 12.03 1.84
N PRO A 120 -4.24 12.59 0.97
CA PRO A 120 -4.05 13.93 0.40
C PRO A 120 -4.23 15.08 1.41
N ARG A 121 -4.81 14.79 2.58
CA ARG A 121 -5.14 15.80 3.61
C ARG A 121 -3.99 16.03 4.59
N PHE A 122 -3.01 15.13 4.65
CA PHE A 122 -1.83 15.33 5.50
C PHE A 122 -0.97 16.47 4.97
N ASP A 123 -0.41 17.26 5.89
CA ASP A 123 0.58 18.28 5.54
C ASP A 123 1.93 17.62 5.23
N MET A 124 2.08 17.17 3.99
CA MET A 124 3.30 16.49 3.56
C MET A 124 4.53 17.42 3.55
N ARG A 125 4.35 18.75 3.70
CA ARG A 125 5.46 19.71 3.73
C ARG A 125 6.11 19.83 5.11
N SER A 126 5.45 19.39 6.17
CA SER A 126 6.02 19.38 7.52
C SER A 126 6.44 17.97 7.94
N GLU A 127 7.55 17.88 8.67
CA GLU A 127 8.02 16.62 9.25
C GLU A 127 6.93 15.97 10.12
N LYS A 128 6.20 16.80 10.89
CA LYS A 128 5.07 16.35 11.71
C LYS A 128 3.93 15.78 10.86
N GLY A 129 3.56 16.41 9.75
CA GLY A 129 2.49 15.91 8.89
C GLY A 129 2.88 14.62 8.16
N ILE A 130 4.14 14.48 7.74
CA ILE A 130 4.68 13.21 7.22
C ILE A 130 4.61 12.12 8.30
N GLU A 131 5.06 12.40 9.52
CA GLU A 131 5.03 11.41 10.61
C GLU A 131 3.59 11.00 10.98
N GLN A 132 2.65 11.96 10.96
CA GLN A 132 1.22 11.68 11.11
C GLN A 132 0.68 10.77 10.02
N ALA A 133 1.03 11.01 8.74
CA ALA A 133 0.63 10.16 7.64
C ALA A 133 1.16 8.72 7.79
N ILE A 134 2.45 8.58 8.14
CA ILE A 134 3.09 7.26 8.34
C ILE A 134 2.39 6.51 9.48
N ASN A 135 2.18 7.16 10.63
CA ASN A 135 1.57 6.51 11.79
C ASN A 135 0.11 6.14 11.51
N HIS A 136 -0.65 7.02 10.84
CA HIS A 136 -2.04 6.75 10.47
C HIS A 136 -2.16 5.49 9.58
N ILE A 137 -1.35 5.40 8.52
CA ILE A 137 -1.36 4.25 7.61
C ILE A 137 -0.93 2.96 8.34
N MET A 138 0.13 3.06 9.15
CA MET A 138 0.65 1.94 9.92
C MET A 138 -0.38 1.40 10.92
N ASP A 139 -0.96 2.28 11.74
CA ASP A 139 -1.92 1.90 12.78
C ASP A 139 -3.20 1.36 12.14
N GLY A 140 -3.67 1.99 11.05
CA GLY A 140 -4.80 1.53 10.26
C GLY A 140 -4.59 0.09 9.78
N ILE A 141 -3.55 -0.15 8.99
CA ILE A 141 -3.33 -1.45 8.34
C ILE A 141 -2.96 -2.53 9.37
N CYS A 142 -2.03 -2.26 10.29
CA CYS A 142 -1.60 -3.26 11.27
C CYS A 142 -2.69 -3.62 12.29
N SER A 143 -3.79 -2.85 12.37
CA SER A 143 -4.94 -3.18 13.21
C SER A 143 -5.82 -4.31 12.64
N VAL A 144 -5.80 -4.50 11.31
CA VAL A 144 -6.70 -5.40 10.56
C VAL A 144 -5.99 -6.38 9.63
N ALA A 145 -4.70 -6.20 9.36
CA ALA A 145 -3.97 -6.99 8.38
C ALA A 145 -2.51 -7.27 8.79
N MET A 146 -1.94 -8.30 8.17
CA MET A 146 -0.49 -8.50 8.12
C MET A 146 0.08 -7.94 6.82
N THR A 147 1.31 -7.41 6.89
CA THR A 147 2.02 -6.84 5.74
C THR A 147 3.26 -7.67 5.39
N GLN A 148 3.48 -7.95 4.11
CA GLN A 148 4.61 -8.73 3.60
C GLN A 148 5.23 -8.04 2.38
N GLU A 149 6.55 -8.18 2.19
CA GLU A 149 7.20 -7.78 0.93
C GLU A 149 6.84 -8.79 -0.15
N LEU A 150 6.59 -8.31 -1.36
CA LEU A 150 6.50 -9.17 -2.53
C LEU A 150 7.89 -9.46 -3.04
N ASP A 151 8.41 -10.66 -2.72
CA ASP A 151 9.55 -11.23 -3.44
C ASP A 151 9.09 -11.71 -4.83
N ASP A 152 9.96 -11.56 -5.83
CA ASP A 152 9.65 -11.85 -7.24
C ASP A 152 9.11 -13.28 -7.50
N ASP A 153 9.42 -14.23 -6.61
CA ASP A 153 8.99 -15.63 -6.69
C ASP A 153 7.48 -15.83 -6.43
N LEU A 154 6.80 -14.90 -5.75
CA LEU A 154 5.35 -14.97 -5.49
C LEU A 154 4.50 -14.47 -6.67
N LEU A 155 5.14 -13.91 -7.71
CA LEU A 155 4.49 -13.33 -8.88
C LEU A 155 4.23 -14.33 -10.02
N ASN A 156 4.76 -15.55 -9.93
CA ASN A 156 4.64 -16.59 -10.95
C ASN A 156 3.65 -17.73 -10.59
N GLY A 157 2.86 -17.56 -9.53
CA GLY A 157 1.71 -18.44 -9.31
C GLY A 157 0.71 -18.24 -10.46
N PRO A 158 0.27 -19.29 -11.16
CA PRO A 158 -0.49 -19.11 -12.39
C PRO A 158 -1.82 -18.42 -12.09
N TYR A 159 -1.94 -17.16 -12.49
CA TYR A 159 -3.22 -16.52 -12.72
C TYR A 159 -3.83 -17.15 -13.98
N LYS A 160 -4.42 -18.33 -13.83
CA LYS A 160 -5.44 -18.80 -14.77
C LYS A 160 -6.74 -18.11 -14.36
N GLY A 161 -6.94 -16.92 -14.92
CA GLY A 161 -8.29 -16.52 -15.28
C GLY A 161 -8.76 -17.53 -16.31
N GLU A 162 -9.37 -18.61 -15.84
CA GLU A 162 -10.26 -19.37 -16.68
C GLU A 162 -11.66 -18.85 -16.35
N ASP A 163 -12.12 -18.10 -17.33
CA ASP A 163 -13.46 -17.70 -17.61
C ASP A 163 -14.49 -18.81 -17.32
N GLU A 164 -15.69 -18.33 -17.02
CA GLU A 164 -16.98 -19.00 -16.97
C GLU A 164 -17.09 -20.22 -17.89
N ASP A 165 -17.59 -21.33 -17.33
CA ASP A 165 -18.55 -22.16 -18.06
C ASP A 165 -19.48 -22.83 -17.03
N ASP A 166 -20.59 -22.16 -16.76
CA ASP A 166 -21.81 -22.80 -16.22
C ASP A 166 -22.31 -23.76 -17.31
N SER A 167 -21.86 -25.01 -17.24
CA SER A 167 -22.53 -26.11 -17.93
C SER A 167 -23.40 -26.85 -16.91
N GLU A 168 -24.67 -26.47 -16.87
CA GLU A 168 -25.73 -27.29 -16.29
C GLU A 168 -25.84 -28.62 -17.06
N ASP A 169 -25.90 -29.73 -16.33
CA ASP A 169 -26.54 -30.99 -16.74
C ASP A 169 -27.26 -31.60 -15.52
#